data_AF-X8CGU5-F1
#
_entry.id   AF-X8CGU5-F1
#
_cell.length_a   1.000
_cell.length_b   1.000
_cell.length_c   1.000
_cell.angle_alpha   90.00
_cell.angle_beta   90.00
_cell.angle_gamma   90.00
#
_symmetry.space_group_name_H-M   'P 1'
#
loop_
_entity.id
_entity.type
_entity.pdbx_description
1 polymer ?
#
loop_
_entity_poly.entity_id
_entity_poly.type
_entity_poly.pdbx_seq_one_letter_code
_entity_poly.pdbx_strand_id
1 'polypeptide(L)'
;MLGAIAIIPSAPLLVPQLAGTAAAEVADLREAVITAAASLPAHWIAVGSGRSDGVVGPESAGTFAGFGVELPVRLSPHAPVGPAHCRCVP
;
A
#
# COMPACT_ATOMS: atom_id res chain seq x y z
N MET A 1 -12.57 19.48 -0.85
CA MET A 1 -11.36 20.18 -0.41
C MET A 1 -10.30 19.12 -0.11
N LEU A 2 -9.07 19.26 -0.59
CA LEU A 2 -7.96 18.35 -0.27
C LEU A 2 -7.44 18.71 1.13
N GLY A 3 -7.55 17.78 2.09
CA GLY A 3 -7.22 18.04 3.50
C GLY A 3 -5.77 17.73 3.90
N ALA A 4 -5.10 16.84 3.16
CA ALA A 4 -3.71 16.45 3.37
C ALA A 4 -3.12 15.83 2.11
N ILE A 5 -1.79 15.86 1.98
CA ILE A 5 -1.03 15.18 0.92
C ILE A 5 0.16 14.47 1.58
N ALA A 6 0.38 13.20 1.25
CA ALA A 6 1.54 12.43 1.66
C ALA A 6 2.31 11.96 0.41
N ILE A 7 3.62 12.12 0.41
CA ILE A 7 4.52 11.66 -0.66
C ILE A 7 5.29 10.46 -0.14
N ILE A 8 5.12 9.31 -0.80
CA ILE A 8 5.62 8.02 -0.34
C ILE A 8 6.73 7.53 -1.28
N PRO A 9 7.99 7.47 -0.83
CA PRO A 9 9.08 6.95 -1.65
C PRO A 9 9.01 5.42 -1.73
N SER A 10 9.39 4.85 -2.89
CA SER A 10 9.69 3.43 -3.09
C SER A 10 8.81 2.44 -2.30
N ALA A 11 7.52 2.37 -2.64
CA ALA A 11 6.52 1.57 -1.93
C ALA A 11 6.95 0.13 -1.54
N PRO A 12 7.66 -0.65 -2.39
CA PRO A 12 8.05 -2.02 -2.02
C PRO A 12 9.06 -2.07 -0.87
N LEU A 13 10.02 -1.15 -0.79
CA LEU A 13 11.09 -1.20 0.22
C LEU A 13 10.62 -0.80 1.62
N LEU A 14 9.44 -0.19 1.75
CA LEU A 14 8.83 0.11 3.04
C LEU A 14 8.23 -1.13 3.71
N VAL A 15 8.15 -2.25 2.99
CA VAL A 15 7.72 -3.55 3.49
C VAL A 15 8.96 -4.29 3.99
N PRO A 16 9.13 -4.52 5.30
CA PRO A 16 10.37 -5.09 5.84
C PRO A 16 10.74 -6.45 5.22
N GLN A 17 9.74 -7.26 4.90
CA GLN A 17 9.90 -8.56 4.25
C GLN A 17 10.48 -8.46 2.83
N LEU A 18 10.28 -7.32 2.15
CA LEU A 18 10.83 -7.03 0.83
C LEU A 18 12.19 -6.30 0.89
N ALA A 19 12.45 -5.56 1.97
CA ALA A 19 13.72 -4.85 2.16
C ALA A 19 14.90 -5.78 2.52
N GLY A 20 14.63 -7.00 3.00
CA GLY A 20 15.65 -7.99 3.34
C GLY A 20 16.64 -7.46 4.37
N THR A 21 17.94 -7.54 4.10
CA THR A 21 19.00 -7.08 5.01
C THR A 21 18.98 -5.56 5.24
N ALA A 22 18.39 -4.79 4.32
CA ALA A 22 18.29 -3.33 4.43
C ALA A 22 17.11 -2.87 5.30
N ALA A 23 16.28 -3.79 5.82
CA ALA A 23 15.08 -3.46 6.59
C ALA A 23 15.36 -2.54 7.78
N ALA A 24 16.49 -2.73 8.46
CA ALA A 24 16.89 -1.89 9.59
C ALA A 24 17.29 -0.47 9.13
N GLU A 25 17.95 -0.34 7.98
CA GLU A 25 18.39 0.94 7.42
C GLU A 25 17.20 1.82 7.00
N VAL A 26 16.09 1.19 6.58
CA VAL A 26 14.88 1.89 6.12
C VAL A 26 13.79 1.99 7.20
N ALA A 27 14.05 1.54 8.42
CA ALA A 27 13.05 1.51 9.50
C ALA A 27 12.52 2.91 9.85
N ASP A 28 13.41 3.89 10.02
CA ASP A 28 13.01 5.27 10.33
C ASP A 28 12.21 5.91 9.20
N LEU A 29 12.59 5.61 7.95
CA LEU A 29 11.84 6.06 6.76
C LEU A 29 10.43 5.45 6.73
N ARG A 30 10.30 4.17 7.05
CA ARG A 30 9.02 3.48 7.14
C ARG A 30 8.12 4.11 8.19
N GLU A 31 8.64 4.39 9.38
CA GLU A 31 7.85 5.03 10.44
C GLU A 31 7.42 6.46 10.06
N ALA A 32 8.30 7.23 9.41
CA ALA A 32 7.95 8.55 8.88
C ALA A 32 6.82 8.47 7.83
N VAL A 33 6.87 7.46 6.95
CA VAL A 33 5.82 7.21 5.95
C VAL A 33 4.49 6.84 6.61
N ILE A 34 4.49 5.94 7.60
CA ILE A 34 3.25 5.55 8.30
C ILE A 34 2.63 6.76 8.99
N THR A 35 3.46 7.60 9.61
CA THR A 35 3.01 8.84 10.24
C THR A 35 2.39 9.80 9.22
N ALA A 36 3.02 9.97 8.05
CA ALA A 36 2.48 10.79 6.98
C ALA A 36 1.14 10.23 6.43
N ALA A 37 1.06 8.92 6.22
CA ALA A 37 -0.15 8.25 5.76
C ALA A 37 -1.30 8.36 6.77
N ALA A 38 -1.01 8.33 8.08
CA ALA A 38 -2.01 8.51 9.13
C ALA A 38 -2.64 9.91 9.16
N SER A 39 -2.03 10.90 8.52
CA SER A 39 -2.61 12.25 8.37
C SER A 39 -3.66 12.34 7.26
N LEU A 40 -3.76 11.32 6.39
CA LEU A 40 -4.69 11.32 5.28
C LEU A 40 -6.13 11.15 5.77
N PRO A 41 -7.10 11.82 5.12
CA PRO A 41 -8.52 11.59 5.40
C PRO A 41 -8.93 10.15 5.05
N ALA A 42 -10.08 9.69 5.53
CA ALA A 42 -10.58 8.33 5.25
C ALA A 42 -10.75 8.02 3.76
N HIS A 43 -10.95 9.04 2.92
CA HIS A 43 -11.06 8.94 1.48
C HIS A 43 -9.94 9.74 0.83
N TRP A 44 -9.07 9.06 0.09
CA TRP A 44 -7.90 9.63 -0.56
C TRP A 44 -7.70 9.02 -1.95
N ILE A 45 -6.88 9.67 -2.77
CA ILE A 45 -6.53 9.23 -4.13
C ILE A 45 -5.04 8.90 -4.14
N ALA A 46 -4.68 7.69 -4.55
CA ALA A 46 -3.30 7.33 -4.86
C ALA A 46 -2.99 7.71 -6.31
N VAL A 47 -1.84 8.34 -6.53
CA VAL A 47 -1.31 8.62 -7.88
C VAL A 47 0.00 7.86 -8.04
N GLY A 48 0.11 7.08 -9.11
CA GLY A 48 1.28 6.27 -9.42
C GLY A 48 1.27 5.78 -10.87
N SER A 49 2.26 4.98 -11.26
CA SER A 49 2.44 4.49 -12.64
C SER A 49 1.51 3.32 -13.03
N GLY A 50 0.31 3.25 -12.44
CA GLY A 50 -0.68 2.22 -12.75
C GLY A 50 -1.09 2.22 -14.22
N ARG A 51 -1.54 1.07 -14.73
CA ARG A 51 -1.97 0.93 -16.13
C ARG A 51 -3.29 1.63 -16.44
N SER A 52 -4.14 1.77 -15.43
CA SER A 52 -5.47 2.38 -15.51
C SER A 52 -5.85 2.95 -14.17
N ASP A 53 -6.78 3.90 -14.20
CA ASP A 53 -7.45 4.39 -13.01
C ASP A 53 -8.41 3.32 -12.47
N GLY A 54 -8.77 3.43 -11.19
CA GLY A 54 -9.70 2.52 -10.55
C GLY A 54 -10.01 2.90 -9.11
N VAL A 55 -11.10 2.34 -8.58
CA VAL A 55 -11.49 2.47 -7.17
C VAL A 55 -11.03 1.22 -6.43
N VAL A 56 -10.24 1.43 -5.36
CA VAL A 56 -9.80 0.36 -4.47
C VAL A 56 -10.63 0.43 -3.19
N GLY A 57 -11.64 -0.44 -3.08
CA GLY A 57 -12.55 -0.47 -1.94
C GLY A 57 -11.92 -1.10 -0.68
N PRO A 58 -12.50 -0.90 0.52
CA PRO A 58 -11.98 -1.44 1.78
C PRO A 58 -11.87 -2.97 1.80
N GLU A 59 -12.62 -3.67 0.95
CA GLU A 59 -12.56 -5.12 0.73
C GLU A 59 -11.35 -5.56 -0.09
N SER A 60 -10.54 -4.63 -0.60
CA SER A 60 -9.39 -4.95 -1.45
C SER A 60 -8.31 -5.69 -0.66
N ALA A 61 -7.87 -6.81 -1.24
CA ALA A 61 -6.76 -7.62 -0.77
C ALA A 61 -5.75 -7.83 -1.90
N GLY A 62 -4.53 -8.21 -1.52
CA GLY A 62 -3.30 -8.16 -2.29
C GLY A 62 -2.32 -9.24 -1.86
N THR A 63 -1.28 -9.45 -2.67
CA THR A 63 -0.05 -10.14 -2.23
C THR A 63 1.17 -9.43 -2.81
N PHE A 64 2.30 -9.48 -2.10
CA PHE A 64 3.60 -9.06 -2.63
C PHE A 64 4.29 -10.14 -3.48
N ALA A 65 3.57 -11.20 -3.87
CA ALA A 65 4.07 -12.29 -4.73
C ALA A 65 4.78 -11.80 -6.01
N GLY A 66 4.28 -10.71 -6.61
CA GLY A 66 4.91 -10.08 -7.79
C GLY A 66 6.31 -9.53 -7.54
N PHE A 67 6.71 -9.37 -6.28
CA PHE A 67 8.05 -9.00 -5.83
C PHE A 67 8.83 -10.17 -5.23
N GLY A 68 8.32 -11.40 -5.32
CA GLY A 68 8.97 -12.62 -4.86
C GLY A 68 8.70 -13.00 -3.40
N VAL A 69 7.79 -12.30 -2.70
CA VAL A 69 7.44 -12.61 -1.30
C VAL A 69 5.95 -12.87 -1.18
N GLU A 70 5.58 -14.08 -0.75
CA GLU A 70 4.19 -14.47 -0.46
C GLU A 70 3.70 -13.84 0.85
N LEU A 71 3.52 -12.53 0.84
CA LEU A 71 2.99 -11.76 1.96
C LEU A 71 1.63 -11.18 1.58
N PRO A 72 0.53 -11.63 2.22
CA PRO A 72 -0.79 -11.05 1.97
C PRO A 72 -0.86 -9.61 2.49
N VAL A 73 -1.54 -8.74 1.74
CA VAL A 73 -1.83 -7.35 2.13
C VAL A 73 -3.33 -7.06 1.98
N ARG A 74 -3.87 -6.22 2.86
CA ARG A 74 -5.30 -5.91 2.94
C ARG A 74 -5.47 -4.42 3.19
N LEU A 75 -6.44 -3.79 2.54
CA LEU A 75 -6.73 -2.37 2.77
C LEU A 75 -7.50 -2.13 4.07
N SER A 76 -8.32 -3.11 4.52
CA SER A 76 -9.04 -3.02 5.78
C SER A 76 -9.03 -4.34 6.57
N PRO A 77 -9.31 -4.29 7.89
CA PRO A 77 -9.45 -5.48 8.73
C PRO A 77 -10.56 -6.44 8.32
N HIS A 78 -11.45 -6.06 7.41
CA HIS A 78 -12.58 -6.88 6.95
C HIS A 78 -12.37 -7.48 5.54
N ALA A 79 -11.32 -7.08 4.81
CA ALA A 79 -11.03 -7.63 3.48
C ALA A 79 -10.79 -9.16 3.55
N PRO A 80 -11.23 -9.98 2.57
CA PRO A 80 -10.96 -11.41 2.60
C PRO A 80 -9.45 -11.72 2.57
N VAL A 81 -9.04 -12.79 3.24
CA VAL A 81 -7.67 -13.32 3.13
C VAL A 81 -7.67 -14.29 1.94
N GLY A 82 -7.17 -13.83 0.79
CA GLY A 82 -7.13 -14.62 -0.45
C GLY A 82 -6.45 -13.86 -1.59
N PRO A 83 -6.17 -14.51 -2.74
CA PRO A 83 -5.53 -13.84 -3.86
C PRO A 83 -6.39 -12.67 -4.34
N ALA A 84 -5.74 -11.53 -4.53
CA ALA A 84 -6.34 -10.29 -5.01
C ALA A 84 -7.12 -10.49 -6.30
N HIS A 85 -8.43 -10.28 -6.27
CA HIS A 85 -9.19 -10.01 -7.48
C HIS A 85 -9.27 -8.49 -7.61
N CYS A 86 -8.34 -7.87 -8.34
CA CYS A 86 -8.52 -6.48 -8.74
C CYS A 86 -9.65 -6.45 -9.79
N ARG A 87 -10.91 -6.36 -9.34
CA ARG A 87 -12.02 -6.13 -10.25
C ARG A 87 -11.94 -4.67 -10.68
N CYS A 88 -11.47 -4.43 -11.91
CA CYS A 88 -11.81 -3.20 -12.61
C CYS A 88 -13.35 -3.18 -12.71
N VAL A 89 -14.00 -2.30 -11.94
CA VAL A 89 -15.40 -1.98 -12.15
C VAL A 89 -15.47 -1.12 -13.42
N PRO A 90 -16.31 -1.49 -14.42
CA PRO A 90 -16.47 -0.71 -15.64
C PRO A 90 -17.15 0.64 -15.42
#